data_AF-A0A7X6RLI6-F1
#
_entry.id   AF-A0A7X6RLI6-F1
#
_cell.length_a   1.000
_cell.length_b   1.000
_cell.length_c   1.000
_cell.angle_alpha   90.00
_cell.angle_beta   90.00
_cell.angle_gamma   90.00
#
_symmetry.space_group_name_H-M   'P 1'
#
loop_
_entity.id
_entity.type
_entity.pdbx_description
1 polymer ?
#
loop_
_entity_poly.entity_id
_entity_poly.type
_entity_poly.pdbx_seq_one_letter_code
_entity_poly.pdbx_strand_id
1 'polypeptide(L)'
;MPTPDVPTTDERTRAAAALELRRTGLPYHAIADRLGYADESGARKAVTRLLDRREAEGVAELRTVEGDRLDALQSAAWDAAVSGDLDAIKTVLSVIDRRCRLFGLNAPMPVAVAAAVGISDVG
;
A
#
# COMPACT_ATOMS: atom_id res chain seq x y z
N MET A 1 7.38 10.95 13.62
CA MET A 1 6.57 10.45 12.49
C MET A 1 5.12 10.59 12.93
N PRO A 2 4.29 11.48 12.33
CA PRO A 2 2.91 11.59 12.76
C PRO A 2 2.18 10.31 12.37
N THR A 3 1.63 9.61 13.35
CA THR A 3 0.83 8.40 13.17
C THR A 3 -0.37 8.75 12.29
N PRO A 4 -0.70 7.98 11.23
CA PRO A 4 -1.90 8.24 10.46
C PRO A 4 -3.11 8.06 11.38
N ASP A 5 -3.88 9.15 11.56
CA ASP A 5 -5.09 9.17 12.36
C ASP A 5 -6.10 8.19 11.76
N VAL A 6 -6.39 7.11 12.49
CA VAL A 6 -7.32 6.07 12.03
C VAL A 6 -8.73 6.63 12.22
N PRO A 7 -9.51 6.88 11.14
CA PRO A 7 -10.79 7.53 11.30
C PRO A 7 -11.74 6.65 12.10
N THR A 8 -12.54 7.32 12.92
CA THR A 8 -13.53 6.71 13.80
C THR A 8 -14.58 5.93 13.01
N THR A 9 -15.27 5.00 13.66
CA THR A 9 -16.38 4.24 13.06
C THR A 9 -17.46 5.17 12.51
N ASP A 10 -17.73 6.28 13.19
CA ASP A 10 -18.71 7.28 12.79
C ASP A 10 -18.29 8.02 11.52
N GLU A 11 -17.01 8.38 11.39
CA GLU A 11 -16.50 9.04 10.19
C GLU A 11 -16.56 8.14 8.95
N ARG A 12 -16.26 6.84 9.11
CA ARG A 12 -16.38 5.86 8.02
C ARG A 12 -17.84 5.67 7.60
N THR A 13 -18.74 5.54 8.57
CA THR A 13 -20.18 5.40 8.32
C THR A 13 -20.72 6.63 7.58
N ARG A 14 -20.33 7.83 8.02
CA ARG A 14 -20.72 9.08 7.38
C ARG A 14 -20.13 9.22 5.97
N ALA A 15 -18.88 8.84 5.75
CA ALA A 15 -18.26 8.84 4.41
C ALA A 15 -18.95 7.85 3.45
N ALA A 16 -19.36 6.68 3.95
CA ALA A 16 -20.12 5.70 3.17
C ALA A 16 -21.50 6.24 2.78
N ALA A 17 -22.22 6.85 3.73
CA ALA A 17 -23.48 7.53 3.45
C ALA A 17 -23.32 8.67 2.44
N ALA A 18 -22.24 9.45 2.55
CA ALA A 18 -21.93 10.52 1.60
C ALA A 18 -21.68 9.98 0.18
N LEU A 19 -20.99 8.85 0.05
CA LEU A 19 -20.76 8.19 -1.23
C LEU A 19 -22.07 7.70 -1.86
N GLU A 20 -22.96 7.11 -1.07
CA GLU A 20 -24.27 6.66 -1.58
C GLU A 20 -25.15 7.82 -2.03
N LEU A 21 -25.24 8.92 -1.26
CA LEU A 21 -25.95 10.12 -1.71
C LEU A 21 -25.31 10.75 -2.95
N ARG A 22 -23.99 10.70 -3.07
CA ARG A 22 -23.30 11.19 -4.27
C ARG A 22 -23.67 10.35 -5.50
N ARG A 23 -23.82 9.03 -5.35
CA ARG A 23 -24.23 8.10 -6.42
C ARG A 23 -25.65 8.36 -6.92
N THR A 24 -26.54 8.86 -6.07
CA THR A 24 -27.90 9.28 -6.50
C THR A 24 -27.92 10.64 -7.22
N GLY A 25 -26.75 11.26 -7.43
CA GLY A 25 -26.62 12.54 -8.14
C GLY A 25 -26.67 13.78 -7.25
N LEU A 26 -26.77 13.63 -5.93
CA LEU A 26 -26.84 14.77 -5.01
C LEU A 26 -25.53 15.59 -5.06
N PRO A 27 -25.59 16.94 -5.07
CA PRO A 27 -24.39 17.78 -5.03
C PRO A 27 -23.78 17.81 -3.62
N TYR A 28 -22.46 18.06 -3.53
CA TYR A 28 -21.74 17.94 -2.27
C TYR A 28 -22.17 18.94 -1.18
N HIS A 29 -22.62 20.15 -1.53
CA HIS A 29 -23.18 21.08 -0.53
C HIS A 29 -24.43 20.48 0.15
N ALA A 30 -25.37 19.90 -0.62
CA ALA A 30 -26.57 19.27 -0.07
C ALA A 30 -26.23 18.01 0.75
N ILE A 31 -25.18 17.28 0.35
CA ILE A 31 -24.65 16.15 1.13
C ILE A 31 -24.03 16.66 2.44
N ALA A 32 -23.31 17.78 2.42
CA ALA A 32 -22.70 18.37 3.58
C ALA A 32 -23.74 18.78 4.62
N ASP A 33 -24.77 19.50 4.19
CA ASP A 33 -25.89 19.91 5.03
C ASP A 33 -26.61 18.68 5.64
N ARG A 34 -26.86 17.65 4.81
CA ARG A 34 -27.61 16.46 5.23
C ARG A 34 -26.86 15.56 6.21
N LEU A 35 -25.53 15.49 6.11
CA LEU A 35 -24.69 14.60 6.92
C LEU A 35 -23.89 15.33 8.00
N GLY A 36 -24.06 16.64 8.14
CA GLY A 36 -23.38 17.45 9.14
C GLY A 36 -21.88 17.58 8.88
N TYR A 37 -21.47 17.74 7.63
CA TYR A 37 -20.12 18.23 7.32
C TYR A 37 -20.06 19.74 7.47
N ALA A 38 -18.88 20.29 7.79
CA ALA A 38 -18.69 21.73 7.92
C ALA A 38 -18.96 22.48 6.61
N ASP A 39 -18.63 21.87 5.46
CA ASP A 39 -18.84 22.42 4.13
C ASP A 39 -18.83 21.31 3.05
N GLU A 40 -19.12 21.71 1.80
CA GLU A 40 -19.00 20.84 0.62
C GLU A 40 -17.61 20.18 0.51
N SER A 41 -16.54 20.91 0.85
CA SER A 41 -15.18 20.41 0.76
C SER A 41 -14.94 19.22 1.71
N GLY A 42 -15.54 19.24 2.89
CA GLY A 42 -15.53 18.15 3.86
C GLY A 42 -16.19 16.88 3.33
N ALA A 43 -17.40 17.02 2.78
CA ALA A 43 -18.12 15.90 2.16
C ALA A 43 -17.34 15.30 0.97
N ARG A 44 -16.79 16.16 0.10
CA ARG A 44 -15.97 15.74 -1.04
C ARG A 44 -14.73 14.96 -0.58
N LYS A 45 -13.96 15.50 0.37
CA LYS A 45 -12.74 14.86 0.90
C LYS A 45 -13.06 13.50 1.55
N ALA A 46 -14.18 13.38 2.25
CA ALA A 46 -14.59 12.12 2.88
C ALA A 46 -14.88 11.04 1.83
N VAL A 47 -15.61 11.39 0.76
CA VAL A 47 -15.90 10.48 -0.35
C VAL A 47 -14.64 10.06 -1.08
N THR A 48 -13.77 11.01 -1.45
CA THR A 48 -12.50 10.70 -2.13
C THR A 48 -11.64 9.77 -1.30
N ARG A 49 -11.42 10.07 -0.01
CA ARG A 49 -10.61 9.21 0.87
C ARG A 49 -11.19 7.80 1.04
N LEU A 50 -12.52 7.66 1.04
CA LEU A 50 -13.16 6.35 1.10
C LEU A 50 -12.90 5.54 -0.17
N LEU A 51 -12.99 6.18 -1.35
CA LEU A 51 -12.69 5.53 -2.62
C LEU A 51 -11.22 5.11 -2.71
N ASP A 52 -10.30 6.03 -2.41
CA ASP A 52 -8.86 5.76 -2.40
C ASP A 52 -8.50 4.60 -1.45
N ARG A 53 -9.15 4.57 -0.27
CA ARG A 53 -8.97 3.47 0.67
C ARG A 53 -9.49 2.15 0.13
N ARG A 54 -10.71 2.12 -0.42
CA ARG A 54 -11.29 0.89 -0.99
C ARG A 54 -10.43 0.36 -2.13
N GLU A 55 -9.88 1.25 -2.96
CA GLU A 55 -8.92 0.88 -4.00
C GLU A 55 -7.65 0.29 -3.38
N ALA A 56 -7.05 0.96 -2.38
CA ALA A 56 -5.87 0.47 -1.69
C ALA A 56 -6.09 -0.90 -0.99
N GLU A 57 -7.25 -1.10 -0.36
CA GLU A 57 -7.68 -2.37 0.25
C GLU A 57 -7.81 -3.47 -0.81
N GLY A 58 -8.46 -3.18 -1.95
CA GLY A 58 -8.56 -4.14 -3.06
C GLY A 58 -7.19 -4.50 -3.65
N VAL A 59 -6.29 -3.53 -3.78
CA VAL A 59 -4.90 -3.81 -4.17
C VAL A 59 -4.19 -4.66 -3.12
N ALA A 60 -4.40 -4.42 -1.83
CA ALA A 60 -3.82 -5.25 -0.77
C ALA A 60 -4.33 -6.69 -0.81
N GLU A 61 -5.63 -6.91 -1.03
CA GLU A 61 -6.23 -8.24 -1.20
C GLU A 61 -5.61 -8.98 -2.40
N LEU A 62 -5.45 -8.30 -3.53
CA LEU A 62 -4.78 -8.87 -4.70
C LEU A 62 -3.31 -9.23 -4.42
N ARG A 63 -2.58 -8.43 -3.63
CA ARG A 63 -1.22 -8.79 -3.20
C ARG A 63 -1.20 -10.04 -2.33
N THR A 64 -2.19 -10.23 -1.45
CA THR A 64 -2.32 -11.46 -0.65
C THR A 64 -2.54 -12.68 -1.54
N VAL A 65 -3.50 -12.62 -2.47
CA VAL A 65 -3.78 -13.72 -3.40
C VAL A 65 -2.54 -14.09 -4.23
N GLU A 66 -1.79 -13.09 -4.69
CA GLU A 66 -0.57 -13.35 -5.44
C GLU A 66 0.57 -13.87 -4.55
N GLY A 67 0.65 -13.43 -3.30
CA GLY A 67 1.53 -14.00 -2.27
C GLY A 67 1.30 -15.49 -2.07
N ASP A 68 0.04 -15.90 -1.89
CA ASP A 68 -0.36 -17.30 -1.70
C ASP A 68 0.01 -18.17 -2.91
N ARG A 69 -0.15 -17.64 -4.13
CA ARG A 69 0.29 -18.33 -5.36
C ARG A 69 1.80 -18.52 -5.41
N LEU A 70 2.56 -17.49 -5.04
CA LEU A 70 4.02 -17.57 -4.95
C LEU A 70 4.45 -18.57 -3.87
N ASP A 71 3.77 -18.63 -2.73
CA ASP A 71 4.02 -19.64 -1.68
C ASP A 71 3.80 -21.07 -2.19
N ALA A 72 2.71 -21.31 -2.91
CA ALA A 72 2.44 -22.60 -3.52
C ALA A 72 3.54 -23.02 -4.52
N LEU A 73 3.97 -22.10 -5.40
CA LEU A 73 5.05 -22.36 -6.36
C LEU A 73 6.39 -22.62 -5.68
N GLN A 74 6.73 -21.83 -4.65
CA GLN A 74 7.97 -22.04 -3.90
C GLN A 74 7.95 -23.39 -3.18
N SER A 75 6.85 -23.74 -2.50
CA SER A 75 6.71 -25.02 -1.80
C SER A 75 6.87 -26.21 -2.74
N ALA A 76 6.34 -26.13 -3.97
CA ALA A 76 6.44 -27.22 -4.94
C ALA A 76 7.88 -27.46 -5.45
N ALA A 77 8.70 -26.42 -5.52
CA ALA A 77 10.08 -26.50 -6.02
C ALA A 77 11.15 -26.59 -4.92
N TRP A 78 10.76 -26.38 -3.65
CA TRP A 78 11.71 -26.19 -2.54
C TRP A 78 12.62 -27.39 -2.31
N ASP A 79 12.06 -28.58 -2.16
CA ASP A 79 12.85 -29.78 -1.82
C ASP A 79 13.85 -30.13 -2.93
N ALA A 80 13.46 -29.98 -4.20
CA ALA A 80 14.35 -30.19 -5.34
C ALA A 80 15.48 -29.14 -5.38
N ALA A 81 15.15 -27.87 -5.13
CA ALA A 81 16.13 -26.79 -5.09
C ALA A 81 17.16 -26.99 -3.97
N VAL A 82 16.70 -27.31 -2.75
CA VAL A 82 17.59 -27.59 -1.60
C VAL A 82 18.41 -28.85 -1.81
N SER A 83 17.91 -29.82 -2.58
CA SER A 83 18.64 -31.03 -2.97
C SER A 83 19.67 -30.81 -4.11
N GLY A 84 19.76 -29.59 -4.65
CA GLY A 84 20.79 -29.21 -5.63
C GLY A 84 20.35 -29.25 -7.10
N ASP A 85 19.06 -29.43 -7.39
CA ASP A 85 18.56 -29.27 -8.76
C ASP A 85 18.66 -27.80 -9.19
N LEU A 86 19.54 -27.54 -10.17
CA LEU A 86 19.84 -26.18 -10.63
C LEU A 86 18.63 -25.48 -11.27
N ASP A 87 17.71 -26.20 -11.88
CA ASP A 87 16.52 -25.60 -12.50
C ASP A 87 15.44 -25.31 -11.46
N ALA A 88 15.33 -26.16 -10.43
CA ALA A 88 14.51 -25.85 -9.25
C ALA A 88 15.07 -24.63 -8.47
N ILE A 89 16.39 -24.52 -8.31
CA ILE A 89 17.04 -23.34 -7.69
C ILE A 89 16.70 -22.07 -8.46
N LYS A 90 16.85 -22.07 -9.79
CA LYS A 90 16.49 -20.91 -10.63
C LYS A 90 15.01 -20.55 -10.45
N THR A 91 14.14 -21.55 -10.38
CA THR A 91 12.70 -21.35 -10.17
C THR A 91 12.42 -20.69 -8.82
N VAL A 92 12.99 -21.21 -7.73
CA VAL A 92 12.83 -20.67 -6.38
C VAL A 92 13.39 -19.24 -6.29
N LEU A 93 14.57 -18.95 -6.84
CA LEU A 93 15.13 -17.60 -6.86
C LEU A 93 14.23 -16.61 -7.62
N SER A 94 13.63 -17.06 -8.72
CA SER A 94 12.69 -16.29 -9.53
C SER A 94 11.38 -15.98 -8.77
N VAL A 95 10.90 -16.91 -7.95
CA VAL A 95 9.75 -16.73 -7.07
C VAL A 95 10.08 -15.74 -5.93
N ILE A 96 11.25 -15.88 -5.30
CA ILE A 96 11.73 -14.97 -4.25
C ILE A 96 11.85 -13.53 -4.77
N ASP A 97 12.42 -13.32 -5.97
CA ASP A 97 12.53 -11.98 -6.57
C ASP A 97 11.14 -11.34 -6.78
N ARG A 98 10.18 -12.10 -7.32
CA ARG A 98 8.80 -11.62 -7.50
C ARG A 98 8.14 -11.26 -6.17
N ARG A 99 8.36 -12.06 -5.13
CA ARG A 99 7.88 -11.79 -3.78
C ARG A 99 8.46 -10.51 -3.22
N CYS A 100 9.77 -10.31 -3.35
CA CYS A 100 10.42 -9.09 -2.89
C CYS A 100 9.87 -7.85 -3.61
N ARG A 101 9.58 -7.94 -4.92
CA ARG A 101 8.94 -6.85 -5.66
C ARG A 101 7.50 -6.60 -5.21
N LEU A 102 6.71 -7.66 -5.01
CA LEU A 102 5.32 -7.58 -4.58
C LEU A 102 5.17 -6.90 -3.21
N PHE A 103 6.07 -7.18 -2.28
CA PHE A 103 6.05 -6.65 -0.91
C PHE A 103 7.01 -5.46 -0.69
N GLY A 104 7.67 -4.96 -1.74
CA GLY A 104 8.53 -3.78 -1.65
C GLY A 104 9.84 -3.99 -0.87
N LEU A 105 10.31 -5.23 -0.73
CA LEU A 105 11.54 -5.58 -0.01
C LEU A 105 12.83 -5.19 -0.76
N ASN A 106 12.71 -4.75 -2.01
CA ASN A 106 13.82 -4.28 -2.84
C ASN A 106 14.09 -2.77 -2.70
N ALA A 107 13.58 -2.11 -1.67
CA ALA A 107 13.80 -0.68 -1.47
C ALA A 107 15.31 -0.36 -1.39
N PRO A 108 15.80 0.64 -2.13
CA PRO A 108 17.22 0.98 -2.12
C PRO A 108 17.66 1.37 -0.70
N MET A 109 18.73 0.74 -0.21
CA MET A 109 19.36 1.16 1.04
C MET A 109 19.98 2.55 0.85
N PRO A 110 19.72 3.53 1.75
CA PRO A 110 20.41 4.80 1.72
C PRO A 110 21.91 4.58 1.93
N VAL A 111 22.73 4.91 0.94
CA VAL A 111 24.18 4.97 1.11
C VAL A 111 24.50 6.32 1.76
N ALA A 112 24.90 6.30 3.03
CA ALA A 112 25.42 7.48 3.70
C ALA A 112 26.80 7.81 3.12
N VAL A 113 26.89 8.81 2.26
CA VAL A 113 28.18 9.36 1.83
C VAL A 113 28.70 10.24 2.97
N ALA A 114 29.61 9.69 3.78
CA ALA A 114 30.38 10.51 4.71
C ALA A 114 31.28 11.44 3.88
N ALA A 115 30.96 12.74 3.90
CA ALA A 115 31.81 13.75 3.30
C ALA A 115 33.18 13.71 4.00
N ALA A 116 34.24 13.42 3.25
CA ALA A 116 35.60 13.53 3.74
C ALA A 116 35.84 14.98 4.20
N VAL A 117 36.12 15.14 5.49
CA VAL A 117 36.53 16.42 6.08
C VAL A 117 37.84 16.83 5.39
N GLY A 118 37.81 17.98 4.72
CA GLY A 118 38.97 18.56 4.06
C GLY A 118 40.10 18.78 5.07
N ILE A 119 41.25 18.16 4.81
CA ILE A 119 42.51 18.54 5.45
C ILE A 119 42.91 19.86 4.80
N SER A 120 42.68 20.97 5.51
CA SER A 120 43.27 22.25 5.14
C SER A 120 44.72 22.28 5.62
N ASP A 121 45.62 22.50 4.66
CA ASP A 121 47.00 22.94 4.84
C ASP A 121 47.08 24.04 5.91
N VAL A 122 48.00 23.86 6.85
CA VAL A 122 48.60 24.95 7.62
C VAL A 122 50.09 24.90 7.31
N GLY A 123 50.57 25.96 6.69
CA GLY A 123 51.94 26.09 6.17
C GLY A 123 53.00 26.46 7.20
#